data_AF-A0A2E9BEV8-F1
#
_entry.id   AF-A0A2E9BEV8-F1
#
_cell.length_a   1.000
_cell.length_b   1.000
_cell.length_c   1.000
_cell.angle_alpha   90.00
_cell.angle_beta   90.00
_cell.angle_gamma   90.00
#
_symmetry.space_group_name_H-M   'P 1'
#
loop_
_entity.id
_entity.type
_entity.pdbx_description
1 polymer ?
#
loop_
_entity_poly.entity_id
_entity_poly.type
_entity_poly.pdbx_seq_one_letter_code
_entity_poly.pdbx_strand_id
1 'polypeptide(L)'
;MEFSTIGCEDSVEEATTRLQNCDVLIVWGEEDILGVITEDHLNKKGTCGEICELDVLVDPSLEMREKWNPKFVITTEDGEPVLIVNHQ
;
A
#
# COMPACT_ATOMS: atom_id res chain seq x y z
N MET A 1 4.79 -10.24 5.35
CA MET A 1 3.44 -9.76 5.00
C MET A 1 3.25 -10.08 3.55
N GLU A 2 2.22 -10.84 3.22
CA GLU A 2 1.86 -11.14 1.83
C GLU A 2 1.11 -9.93 1.26
N PHE A 3 1.44 -9.54 0.03
CA PHE A 3 0.84 -8.37 -0.60
C PHE A 3 0.50 -8.62 -2.06
N SER A 4 -0.39 -7.80 -2.58
CA SER A 4 -0.69 -7.70 -4.01
C SER A 4 -0.81 -6.23 -4.41
N THR A 5 -0.96 -5.95 -5.70
CA THR A 5 -1.15 -4.60 -6.23
C THR A 5 -2.59 -4.37 -6.68
N ILE A 6 -3.00 -3.10 -6.69
CA ILE A 6 -4.30 -2.64 -7.19
C ILE A 6 -4.18 -1.21 -7.73
N GLY A 7 -4.96 -0.85 -8.75
CA GLY A 7 -4.98 0.51 -9.29
C GLY A 7 -5.77 1.46 -8.40
N CYS A 8 -5.43 2.75 -8.43
CA CYS A 8 -6.10 3.77 -7.64
C CYS A 8 -7.56 4.03 -8.08
N GLU A 9 -7.88 3.72 -9.33
CA GLU A 9 -9.22 3.84 -9.90
C GLU A 9 -10.11 2.61 -9.64
N ASP A 10 -9.53 1.51 -9.14
CA ASP A 10 -10.27 0.29 -8.84
C ASP A 10 -11.27 0.50 -7.68
N SER A 11 -12.29 -0.35 -7.67
CA SER A 11 -13.35 -0.32 -6.67
C SER A 11 -12.94 -1.02 -5.37
N VAL A 12 -13.50 -0.58 -4.25
CA VAL A 12 -13.29 -1.20 -2.93
C VAL A 12 -13.74 -2.66 -2.89
N GLU A 13 -14.74 -3.05 -3.72
CA GLU A 13 -15.18 -4.45 -3.86
C GLU A 13 -14.07 -5.35 -4.42
N GLU A 14 -13.30 -4.85 -5.39
CA GLU A 14 -12.13 -5.56 -5.94
C GLU A 14 -11.03 -5.69 -4.88
N ALA A 15 -10.75 -4.59 -4.16
CA ALA A 15 -9.79 -4.60 -3.05
C ALA A 15 -10.18 -5.62 -1.97
N THR A 16 -11.47 -5.67 -1.63
CA THR A 16 -12.01 -6.63 -0.64
C THR A 16 -11.77 -8.07 -1.09
N THR A 17 -12.00 -8.37 -2.37
CA THR A 17 -11.79 -9.72 -2.93
C THR A 17 -10.32 -10.10 -2.90
N ARG A 18 -9.40 -9.19 -3.23
CA ARG A 18 -7.96 -9.49 -3.23
C ARG A 18 -7.39 -9.64 -1.82
N LEU A 19 -7.86 -8.84 -0.86
CA LEU A 19 -7.47 -8.95 0.55
C LEU A 19 -7.91 -10.27 1.21
N GLN A 20 -8.78 -11.07 0.58
CA GLN A 20 -9.03 -12.44 1.05
C GLN A 20 -7.83 -13.37 0.89
N ASN A 21 -6.85 -13.00 0.05
CA ASN A 21 -5.70 -13.82 -0.30
C ASN A 21 -4.36 -13.14 0.01
N CYS A 22 -4.36 -11.94 0.60
CA CYS A 22 -3.15 -11.23 1.00
C CYS A 22 -3.45 -10.30 2.19
N ASP A 23 -2.41 -9.91 2.93
CA ASP A 23 -2.56 -9.06 4.12
C ASP A 23 -2.79 -7.58 3.76
N VAL A 24 -2.27 -7.15 2.61
CA VAL A 24 -2.21 -5.74 2.21
C VAL A 24 -2.17 -5.58 0.69
N LEU A 25 -2.76 -4.49 0.20
CA LEU A 25 -2.69 -4.10 -1.20
C LEU A 25 -1.89 -2.82 -1.38
N ILE A 26 -0.97 -2.81 -2.34
CA ILE A 26 -0.27 -1.59 -2.77
C ILE A 26 -1.11 -0.91 -3.83
N VAL A 27 -1.43 0.36 -3.59
CA VAL A 27 -2.22 1.17 -4.50
C VAL A 27 -1.31 1.92 -5.46
N TRP A 28 -1.46 1.63 -6.74
CA TRP A 28 -0.75 2.26 -7.84
C TRP A 28 -1.55 3.41 -8.45
N GLY A 29 -0.92 4.56 -8.58
CA GLY A 29 -1.36 5.64 -9.46
C GLY A 29 -0.91 5.39 -10.89
N GLU A 30 -0.89 6.44 -11.72
CA GLU A 30 -0.45 6.34 -13.11
C GLU A 30 1.04 5.95 -13.24
N GLU A 31 1.91 6.50 -12.39
CA GLU A 31 3.36 6.29 -12.45
C GLU A 31 4.00 5.95 -11.09
N ASP A 32 3.27 6.13 -9.99
CA ASP A 32 3.82 6.04 -8.62
C ASP A 32 2.93 5.23 -7.69
N ILE A 33 3.53 4.69 -6.63
CA ILE A 33 2.80 4.12 -5.51
C ILE A 33 2.19 5.25 -4.68
N LEU A 34 0.87 5.21 -4.50
CA LEU A 34 0.14 6.21 -3.72
C LEU A 34 0.07 5.84 -2.24
N GLY A 35 -0.09 4.56 -1.94
CA GLY A 35 -0.39 4.12 -0.59
C GLY A 35 -0.65 2.64 -0.49
N VAL A 36 -1.21 2.21 0.64
CA VAL A 36 -1.59 0.82 0.88
C VAL A 36 -3.01 0.68 1.44
N ILE A 37 -3.68 -0.43 1.16
CA ILE A 37 -5.00 -0.76 1.71
C ILE A 37 -4.88 -2.04 2.54
N THR A 38 -5.42 -1.98 3.75
CA THR A 38 -5.61 -3.14 4.65
C THR A 38 -7.10 -3.30 4.95
N GLU A 39 -7.47 -4.37 5.66
CA GLU A 39 -8.86 -4.63 6.06
C GLU A 39 -9.53 -3.45 6.79
N ASP A 40 -8.77 -2.67 7.58
CA ASP A 40 -9.26 -1.46 8.26
C ASP A 40 -9.86 -0.41 7.30
N HIS A 41 -9.40 -0.39 6.06
CA HIS A 41 -9.76 0.61 5.07
C HIS A 41 -11.03 0.24 4.28
N LEU A 42 -11.46 -1.03 4.33
CA LEU A 42 -12.57 -1.55 3.53
C LEU A 42 -13.93 -0.97 3.91
N ASN A 43 -14.06 -0.38 5.10
CA ASN A 43 -15.29 0.28 5.54
C ASN A 43 -15.46 1.69 4.96
N LYS A 44 -14.45 2.24 4.27
CA LYS A 44 -14.51 3.56 3.63
C LYS A 44 -15.24 3.48 2.28
N LYS A 45 -15.69 4.65 1.79
CA LYS A 45 -16.33 4.80 0.47
C LYS A 45 -15.43 5.60 -0.46
N GLY A 46 -15.42 5.25 -1.74
CA GLY A 46 -14.62 5.92 -2.78
C GLY A 46 -13.93 4.90 -3.68
N THR A 47 -12.88 5.34 -4.37
CA THR A 47 -11.94 4.46 -5.07
C THR A 47 -10.80 4.00 -4.14
N CYS A 48 -10.02 3.01 -4.57
CA CYS A 48 -8.85 2.55 -3.84
C CYS A 48 -7.86 3.68 -3.52
N GLY A 49 -7.66 4.62 -4.46
CA GLY A 49 -6.82 5.79 -4.25
C GLY A 49 -7.30 6.71 -3.14
N GLU A 50 -8.62 6.86 -2.99
CA GLU A 50 -9.21 7.74 -1.96
C GLU A 50 -9.16 7.14 -0.56
N ILE A 51 -9.21 5.80 -0.46
CA ILE A 51 -9.35 5.12 0.84
C ILE A 51 -8.02 4.66 1.45
N CYS A 52 -6.95 4.60 0.65
CA CYS A 52 -5.66 4.04 1.04
C CYS A 52 -4.96 4.82 2.18
N GLU A 53 -4.08 4.12 2.89
CA GLU A 53 -3.13 4.68 3.84
C GLU A 53 -1.98 5.34 3.08
N LEU A 54 -1.71 6.60 3.41
CA LEU A 54 -0.68 7.41 2.77
C LEU A 54 0.59 7.52 3.63
N ASP A 55 0.57 7.00 4.87
CA ASP A 55 1.74 6.94 5.74
C ASP A 55 2.69 5.80 5.33
N VAL A 56 3.27 5.98 4.14
CA VAL A 56 4.13 5.00 3.47
C VAL A 56 5.43 5.65 3.01
N LEU A 57 6.53 4.91 3.03
CA LEU A 57 7.76 5.28 2.34
C LEU A 57 8.15 4.21 1.32
N VAL A 58 8.50 4.65 0.12
CA VAL A 58 8.97 3.81 -0.98
C VAL A 58 10.48 3.96 -1.12
N ASP A 59 11.20 2.84 -1.05
CA ASP A 59 12.67 2.76 -1.06
C ASP A 59 13.40 3.77 -0.16
N PRO A 60 12.99 3.97 1.11
CA PRO A 60 13.67 4.90 1.99
C PRO A 60 15.05 4.38 2.39
N SER A 61 15.99 5.30 2.60
CA SER A 61 17.22 4.98 3.35
C SER A 61 16.90 4.66 4.81
N LEU A 62 17.84 3.99 5.50
CA LEU A 62 17.69 3.69 6.94
C LEU A 62 17.44 4.96 7.77
N GLU A 63 18.19 6.04 7.50
CA GLU A 63 18.02 7.31 8.19
C GLU A 63 16.64 7.94 7.96
N MET A 64 16.09 7.83 6.75
CA MET A 64 14.74 8.31 6.44
C MET A 64 13.68 7.49 7.21
N ARG A 65 13.83 6.17 7.22
CA ARG A 65 12.93 5.28 7.97
C ARG A 65 12.96 5.57 9.47
N GLU A 66 14.13 5.78 10.06
CA GLU A 66 14.25 6.12 11.48
C GLU A 66 13.69 7.51 11.81
N LYS A 67 13.92 8.49 10.92
CA LYS A 67 13.48 9.87 11.14
C LYS A 67 11.96 10.04 11.01
N TRP A 68 11.34 9.37 10.05
CA TRP A 68 9.93 9.56 9.72
C TRP A 68 9.04 8.49 10.35
N ASN A 69 9.61 7.33 10.69
CA ASN A 69 8.93 6.19 11.29
C ASN A 69 7.56 5.91 10.66
N PRO A 70 7.51 5.69 9.32
CA PRO A 70 6.25 5.49 8.62
C PRO A 70 5.61 4.19 9.07
N LYS A 71 4.29 4.12 8.92
CA LYS A 71 3.53 2.89 9.18
C LYS A 71 3.91 1.76 8.21
N PHE A 72 4.12 2.08 6.93
CA PHE A 72 4.56 1.10 5.94
C PHE A 72 5.84 1.52 5.22
N VAL A 73 6.72 0.56 4.99
CA VAL A 73 7.89 0.69 4.11
C VAL A 73 7.76 -0.29 2.97
N ILE A 74 7.83 0.22 1.74
CA ILE A 74 7.78 -0.55 0.51
C ILE A 74 9.16 -0.52 -0.11
N THR A 75 9.70 -1.67 -0.47
CA THR A 75 10.94 -1.80 -1.24
C THR A 75 10.59 -2.23 -2.65
N THR A 76 11.17 -1.57 -3.65
CA THR A 76 10.95 -1.91 -5.06
C THR A 76 12.22 -2.44 -5.73
N GLU A 77 12.04 -3.32 -6.71
CA GLU A 77 13.07 -3.76 -7.65
C GLU A 77 12.53 -3.46 -9.06
N ASP A 78 13.29 -2.69 -9.85
CA ASP A 78 12.89 -2.24 -11.20
C ASP A 78 11.50 -1.55 -11.26
N GLY A 79 11.11 -0.88 -10.16
CA GLY A 79 9.82 -0.19 -10.04
C GLY A 79 8.66 -1.10 -9.62
N GLU A 80 8.89 -2.39 -9.42
CA GLU A 80 7.87 -3.30 -8.89
C GLU A 80 8.08 -3.53 -7.39
N PRO A 81 7.01 -3.53 -6.57
CA PRO A 81 7.16 -3.73 -5.15
C PRO A 81 7.50 -5.19 -4.87
N VAL A 82 8.52 -5.42 -4.05
CA VAL A 82 9.03 -6.76 -3.70
C VAL A 82 8.92 -7.07 -2.21
N LEU A 83 8.83 -6.05 -1.35
CA LEU A 83 8.72 -6.24 0.09
C LEU A 83 7.91 -5.12 0.73
N ILE A 84 7.06 -5.49 1.70
CA ILE A 84 6.37 -4.56 2.59
C ILE A 84 6.69 -4.89 4.03
N VAL A 85 7.11 -3.87 4.78
CA VAL A 85 7.30 -3.94 6.22
C VAL A 85 6.30 -2.99 6.90
N ASN A 86 5.46 -3.55 7.77
CA ASN A 86 4.56 -2.79 8.61
C ASN A 86 5.21 -2.52 9.98
N HIS A 87 5.24 -1.26 10.39
CA HIS A 87 5.67 -0.80 11.70
C HIS A 87 4.43 -0.45 12.53
N GLN A 88 3.83 -1.46 13.16
CA GLN A 88 2.77 -1.28 14.17
C GLN A 88 3.36 -1.18 15.58
#